data_AF-A0A285X5Y1-F1
#
_entry.id   AF-A0A285X5Y1-F1
#
_cell.length_a   1.000
_cell.length_b   1.000
_cell.length_c   1.000
_cell.angle_alpha   90.00
_cell.angle_beta   90.00
_cell.angle_gamma   90.00
#
_symmetry.space_group_name_H-M   'P 1'
#
loop_
_entity.id
_entity.type
_entity.pdbx_description
1 polymer ?
#
loop_
_entity_poly.entity_id
_entity_poly.type
_entity_poly.pdbx_seq_one_letter_code
_entity_poly.pdbx_strand_id
1 'polypeptide(L)'
;MLIDRTEIAKHREISKSVREDKIGPYIEDAQRLDLKPLLGERLYNAISKAPLDHALLLDGGEYTYNGETYDHPGLKKVLSIFAYARYVMFGSYTDTAFGFVEKSNQDSKPVGDAHKRTLYTQNQNTATAYFEEVVLFMNRKEYALWRSSGCTPRRSGFNISKIN
;
A
#
# COMPACT_ATOMS: atom_id res chain seq x y z
N MET A 1 9.12 -5.54 -9.15
CA MET A 1 8.22 -4.73 -8.30
C MET A 1 6.98 -4.38 -9.11
N LEU A 2 5.82 -4.27 -8.46
CA LEU A 2 4.52 -3.96 -9.05
C LEU A 2 4.30 -2.45 -9.23
N ILE A 3 5.00 -1.63 -8.44
CA ILE A 3 4.99 -0.16 -8.54
C ILE A 3 6.42 0.38 -8.39
N ASP A 4 6.61 1.64 -8.74
CA ASP A 4 7.82 2.44 -8.50
C ASP A 4 7.44 3.77 -7.82
N ARG A 5 8.42 4.64 -7.54
CA ARG A 5 8.14 5.98 -6.97
C ARG A 5 7.25 6.84 -7.86
N THR A 6 7.35 6.69 -9.18
CA THR A 6 6.54 7.47 -10.12
C THR A 6 5.07 7.12 -9.95
N GLU A 7 4.75 5.85 -9.74
CA GLU A 7 3.41 5.40 -9.41
C GLU A 7 2.96 5.95 -8.05
N ILE A 8 3.82 5.94 -7.03
CA ILE A 8 3.49 6.55 -5.73
C ILE A 8 3.14 8.04 -5.89
N ALA A 9 3.91 8.76 -6.70
CA ALA A 9 3.73 10.19 -6.96
C ALA A 9 2.40 10.53 -7.65
N LYS A 10 1.72 9.56 -8.29
CA LYS A 10 0.37 9.75 -8.84
C LYS A 10 -0.71 9.82 -7.75
N HIS A 11 -0.47 9.19 -6.60
CA HIS A 11 -1.47 9.00 -5.54
C HIS A 11 -1.13 9.71 -4.23
N ARG A 12 0.14 10.05 -4.01
CA ARG A 12 0.67 10.66 -2.79
C ARG A 12 1.75 11.67 -3.10
N GLU A 13 1.84 12.69 -2.26
CA GLU A 13 2.88 13.70 -2.38
C GLU A 13 4.23 13.13 -1.92
N ILE A 14 5.14 12.95 -2.86
CA ILE A 14 6.52 12.57 -2.60
C ILE A 14 7.47 13.51 -3.32
N SER A 15 8.53 13.92 -2.63
CA SER A 15 9.52 14.83 -3.24
C SER A 15 10.17 14.17 -4.45
N LYS A 16 10.29 14.96 -5.54
CA LYS A 16 11.02 14.59 -6.75
C LYS A 16 12.50 14.25 -6.49
N SER A 17 13.07 14.67 -5.35
CA SER A 17 14.44 14.36 -4.96
C SER A 17 14.62 13.03 -4.23
N VAL A 18 13.53 12.34 -3.86
CA VAL A 18 13.64 11.00 -3.27
C VAL A 18 14.15 10.04 -4.33
N ARG A 19 15.27 9.37 -4.02
CA ARG A 19 15.90 8.36 -4.88
C ARG A 19 15.14 7.05 -4.83
N GLU A 20 15.17 6.30 -5.93
CA GLU A 20 14.49 5.01 -6.01
C GLU A 20 15.02 3.98 -5.03
N ASP A 21 16.33 3.91 -4.85
CA ASP A 21 16.93 2.97 -3.90
C ASP A 21 16.61 3.29 -2.44
N LYS A 22 16.25 4.54 -2.13
CA LYS A 22 15.76 4.92 -0.80
C LYS A 22 14.33 4.48 -0.56
N ILE A 23 13.45 4.55 -1.57
CA ILE A 23 12.04 4.18 -1.40
C ILE A 23 11.75 2.71 -1.72
N GLY A 24 12.57 2.08 -2.55
CA GLY A 24 12.45 0.69 -2.99
C GLY A 24 12.22 -0.32 -1.86
N PRO A 25 13.00 -0.29 -0.76
CA PRO A 25 12.78 -1.19 0.37
C PRO A 25 11.38 -1.06 0.98
N TYR A 26 10.84 0.16 1.07
CA TYR A 26 9.48 0.38 1.59
C TYR A 26 8.39 -0.09 0.61
N ILE A 27 8.66 -0.04 -0.69
CA ILE A 27 7.78 -0.63 -1.71
C ILE A 27 7.80 -2.16 -1.60
N GLU A 28 8.98 -2.76 -1.45
CA GLU A 28 9.10 -4.20 -1.28
C GLU A 28 8.38 -4.67 -0.01
N ASP A 29 8.61 -4.01 1.11
CA ASP A 29 7.91 -4.28 2.37
C ASP A 29 6.40 -4.12 2.21
N ALA A 30 5.92 -3.08 1.54
CA ALA A 30 4.49 -2.89 1.31
C ALA A 30 3.88 -4.04 0.51
N GLN A 31 4.59 -4.55 -0.51
CA GLN A 31 4.11 -5.70 -1.27
C GLN A 31 4.06 -6.98 -0.42
N ARG A 32 5.10 -7.22 0.38
CA ARG A 32 5.29 -8.47 1.12
C ARG A 32 4.50 -8.54 2.41
N LEU A 33 4.43 -7.43 3.14
CA LEU A 33 3.90 -7.37 4.50
C LEU A 33 2.49 -6.80 4.57
N ASP A 34 2.10 -5.95 3.61
CA ASP A 34 0.74 -5.39 3.56
C ASP A 34 -0.10 -6.06 2.47
N LEU A 35 0.35 -6.04 1.21
CA LEU A 35 -0.47 -6.51 0.09
C LEU A 35 -0.60 -8.04 0.01
N LYS A 36 0.51 -8.79 0.15
CA LYS A 36 0.48 -10.27 0.07
C LYS A 36 -0.49 -10.89 1.10
N PRO A 37 -0.52 -10.49 2.38
CA PRO A 37 -1.50 -11.01 3.34
C PRO A 37 -2.95 -10.69 2.99
N LEU A 38 -3.21 -9.52 2.38
CA LEU A 38 -4.56 -9.12 1.96
C LEU A 38 -5.10 -9.94 0.78
N LEU A 39 -4.23 -10.23 -0.21
CA LEU A 39 -4.59 -11.00 -1.40
C LEU A 39 -4.57 -12.52 -1.17
N GLY A 40 -3.77 -12.97 -0.20
CA GLY A 40 -3.37 -14.36 -0.08
C GLY A 40 -2.25 -14.74 -1.05
N GLU A 41 -1.52 -15.80 -0.71
CA GLU A 41 -0.28 -16.17 -1.40
C GLU A 41 -0.49 -16.54 -2.87
N ARG A 42 -1.55 -17.27 -3.20
CA ARG A 42 -1.81 -17.76 -4.57
C ARG A 42 -2.06 -16.62 -5.54
N LEU A 43 -2.99 -15.71 -5.19
CA LEU A 43 -3.32 -14.55 -6.02
C LEU A 43 -2.12 -13.62 -6.14
N TYR A 44 -1.43 -13.33 -5.04
CA TYR A 44 -0.22 -12.51 -5.05
C TYR A 44 0.87 -13.08 -5.98
N ASN A 45 1.12 -14.39 -5.92
CA ASN A 45 2.12 -15.03 -6.76
C ASN A 45 1.74 -15.01 -8.24
N ALA A 46 0.46 -15.19 -8.58
CA ALA A 46 -0.03 -15.10 -9.96
C ALA A 46 0.18 -13.70 -10.53
N ILE A 47 -0.25 -12.66 -9.79
CA ILE A 47 -0.05 -11.25 -10.15
C ILE A 47 1.44 -10.93 -10.32
N SER A 48 2.28 -11.41 -9.41
CA SER A 48 3.73 -11.17 -9.48
C SER A 48 4.40 -11.82 -10.68
N LYS A 49 3.87 -12.96 -11.14
CA LYS A 49 4.41 -13.70 -12.29
C LYS A 49 3.98 -13.12 -13.63
N ALA A 50 2.73 -12.67 -13.73
CA ALA A 50 2.14 -12.21 -14.99
C ALA A 50 1.31 -10.92 -14.81
N PRO A 51 1.91 -9.80 -14.40
CA PRO A 51 1.15 -8.60 -14.01
C PRO A 51 0.25 -8.05 -15.12
N LEU A 52 0.63 -8.23 -16.39
CA LEU A 52 -0.16 -7.77 -17.54
C LEU A 52 -1.51 -8.48 -17.66
N ASP A 53 -1.58 -9.75 -17.28
CA ASP A 53 -2.84 -10.53 -17.27
C ASP A 53 -3.81 -10.03 -16.18
N HIS A 54 -3.28 -9.26 -15.23
CA HIS A 54 -3.99 -8.67 -14.10
C HIS A 54 -4.11 -7.14 -14.22
N ALA A 55 -3.94 -6.56 -15.43
CA ALA A 55 -3.88 -5.11 -15.63
C ALA A 55 -5.08 -4.36 -15.04
N LEU A 56 -6.32 -4.79 -15.31
CA LEU A 56 -7.52 -4.15 -14.75
C LEU A 56 -7.52 -4.18 -13.21
N LEU A 57 -7.13 -5.30 -12.60
CA LEU A 57 -7.02 -5.44 -11.15
C LEU A 57 -5.93 -4.53 -10.56
N LEU A 58 -4.79 -4.41 -11.25
CA LEU A 58 -3.64 -3.62 -10.83
C LEU A 58 -3.87 -2.12 -11.00
N ASP A 59 -4.26 -1.69 -12.20
CA ASP A 59 -4.36 -0.30 -12.61
C ASP A 59 -5.67 0.35 -12.16
N GLY A 60 -6.71 -0.46 -11.95
CA GLY A 60 -8.06 0.05 -11.72
C GLY A 60 -8.77 0.39 -13.02
N GLY A 61 -10.02 0.82 -12.89
CA GLY A 61 -10.84 1.20 -14.02
C GLY A 61 -12.30 0.84 -13.84
N GLU A 62 -13.06 1.08 -14.91
CA GLU A 62 -14.50 0.81 -14.95
C GLU A 62 -14.78 -0.65 -15.32
N TYR A 63 -15.86 -1.18 -14.76
CA TYR A 63 -16.37 -2.51 -15.07
C TYR A 63 -17.89 -2.56 -14.92
N THR A 64 -18.52 -3.35 -15.81
CA THR A 64 -19.96 -3.60 -15.72
C THR A 64 -20.26 -4.81 -14.85
N TYR A 65 -21.27 -4.69 -14.00
CA TYR A 65 -21.85 -5.76 -13.20
C TYR A 65 -23.36 -5.53 -13.08
N ASN A 66 -24.19 -6.54 -13.41
CA ASN A 66 -25.66 -6.46 -13.39
C ASN A 66 -26.26 -5.26 -14.16
N GLY A 67 -25.66 -4.87 -15.28
CA GLY A 67 -26.14 -3.76 -16.11
C GLY A 67 -25.76 -2.36 -15.62
N GLU A 68 -25.08 -2.25 -14.48
CA GLU A 68 -24.53 -0.99 -13.96
C GLU A 68 -23.02 -0.95 -14.14
N THR A 69 -22.50 0.26 -14.36
CA THR A 69 -21.05 0.52 -14.45
C THR A 69 -20.55 0.98 -13.09
N TYR A 70 -19.48 0.34 -12.62
CA TYR A 70 -18.78 0.66 -11.39
C TYR A 70 -17.32 0.92 -11.71
N ASP A 71 -16.63 1.69 -10.88
CA ASP A 71 -15.19 1.83 -10.92
C ASP A 71 -14.52 1.18 -9.70
N HIS A 72 -13.22 0.95 -9.80
CA HIS A 72 -12.40 0.60 -8.64
C HIS A 72 -11.00 1.21 -8.78
N PRO A 73 -10.34 1.54 -7.65
CA PRO A 73 -9.07 2.29 -7.63
C PRO A 73 -7.83 1.51 -8.07
N GLY A 74 -7.91 0.19 -8.19
CA GLY A 74 -6.79 -0.69 -8.50
C GLY A 74 -5.81 -0.95 -7.35
N LEU A 75 -5.07 -2.05 -7.43
CA LEU A 75 -4.09 -2.44 -6.40
C LEU A 75 -2.83 -1.55 -6.39
N LYS A 76 -2.45 -0.93 -7.51
CA LYS A 76 -1.30 -0.02 -7.55
C LYS A 76 -1.52 1.22 -6.69
N LYS A 77 -2.74 1.76 -6.66
CA LYS A 77 -3.12 2.85 -5.76
C LYS A 77 -3.04 2.41 -4.30
N VAL A 78 -3.63 1.26 -3.95
CA VAL A 78 -3.56 0.69 -2.59
C VAL A 78 -2.11 0.52 -2.13
N LEU A 79 -1.29 -0.13 -2.97
CA LEU A 79 0.11 -0.39 -2.67
C LEU A 79 0.93 0.90 -2.55
N SER A 80 0.65 1.90 -3.38
CA SER A 80 1.31 3.21 -3.31
C SER A 80 1.10 3.89 -1.96
N ILE A 81 -0.11 3.76 -1.41
CA ILE A 81 -0.46 4.36 -0.12
C ILE A 81 0.22 3.60 1.03
N PHE A 82 0.29 2.27 0.97
CA PHE A 82 1.03 1.48 1.95
C PHE A 82 2.54 1.78 1.92
N ALA A 83 3.14 1.82 0.73
CA ALA A 83 4.55 2.18 0.56
C ALA A 83 4.84 3.59 1.06
N TYR A 84 3.96 4.55 0.76
CA TYR A 84 4.05 5.91 1.27
C TYR A 84 3.95 5.96 2.80
N ALA A 85 3.02 5.23 3.42
CA ALA A 85 2.88 5.18 4.88
C ALA A 85 4.20 4.72 5.53
N ARG A 86 4.80 3.64 5.03
CA ARG A 86 6.08 3.12 5.52
C ARG A 86 7.21 4.15 5.34
N TYR A 87 7.26 4.78 4.17
CA TYR A 87 8.25 5.82 3.89
C TYR A 87 8.10 7.04 4.82
N VAL A 88 6.88 7.51 5.10
CA VAL A 88 6.64 8.61 6.05
C VAL A 88 7.11 8.25 7.46
N MET A 89 6.87 7.02 7.90
CA MET A 89 7.21 6.59 9.25
C MET A 89 8.73 6.38 9.42
N PHE A 90 9.39 5.79 8.43
CA PHE A 90 10.75 5.26 8.59
C PHE A 90 11.80 5.91 7.67
N GLY A 91 11.37 6.63 6.63
CA GLY A 91 12.24 7.18 5.59
C GLY A 91 13.05 8.40 5.99
N SER A 92 12.75 9.03 7.13
CA SER A 92 13.51 10.18 7.64
C SER A 92 14.88 9.77 8.22
N TYR A 93 15.00 8.52 8.66
CA TYR A 93 16.25 8.00 9.21
C TYR A 93 17.22 7.61 8.11
N THR A 94 18.50 7.76 8.38
CA THR A 94 19.57 7.37 7.45
C THR A 94 20.76 6.92 8.27
N ASP A 95 21.26 5.73 7.95
CA ASP A 95 22.52 5.26 8.49
C ASP A 95 23.67 5.91 7.72
N THR A 96 24.63 6.48 8.45
CA THR A 96 25.78 7.19 7.89
C THR A 96 27.06 6.66 8.52
N ALA A 97 28.22 6.98 7.95
CA ALA A 97 29.51 6.60 8.52
C ALA A 97 29.72 7.13 9.97
N PHE A 98 28.93 8.12 10.40
CA PHE A 98 28.97 8.72 11.73
C PHE A 98 27.83 8.24 12.65
N GLY A 99 27.05 7.27 12.20
CA GLY A 99 25.94 6.67 12.95
C GLY A 99 24.56 6.95 12.35
N PHE A 100 23.55 6.48 13.07
CA PHE A 100 22.14 6.58 12.70
C PHE A 100 21.60 7.98 13.03
N VAL A 101 21.21 8.71 12.00
CA VAL A 101 20.74 10.09 12.12
C VAL A 101 19.37 10.26 11.49
N GLU A 102 18.61 11.22 12.01
CA GLU A 102 17.42 11.73 11.33
C GLU A 102 17.80 12.95 10.50
N LYS A 103 17.45 12.96 9.22
CA LYS A 103 17.73 14.12 8.37
C LYS A 103 16.92 15.34 8.83
N SER A 104 17.62 16.41 9.17
CA SER A 104 17.07 17.76 9.37
C SER A 104 17.85 18.75 8.49
N ASN A 105 17.16 19.78 7.98
CA ASN A 105 17.79 20.90 7.28
C ASN A 105 17.77 22.12 8.22
N GLN A 106 18.67 23.10 8.05
CA GLN A 106 18.70 24.30 8.91
C GLN A 106 17.38 25.10 8.85
N ASP A 107 16.68 25.06 7.71
CA ASP A 107 15.42 25.77 7.49
C ASP A 107 14.18 24.91 7.81
N SER A 108 14.33 23.72 8.37
CA SER A 108 13.19 22.80 8.58
C SER A 108 13.35 21.92 9.80
N LYS A 109 12.26 21.75 10.54
CA LYS A 109 12.21 20.82 11.68
C LYS A 109 11.64 19.48 11.23
N PRO A 110 12.26 18.35 11.56
CA PRO A 110 11.66 17.04 11.32
C PRO A 110 10.29 16.94 12.01
N VAL A 111 9.38 16.23 11.37
CA VAL A 111 8.07 15.91 11.95
C VAL A 111 8.29 14.99 13.14
N GLY A 112 7.66 15.29 14.28
CA GLY A 112 7.77 14.45 15.47
C GLY A 112 7.17 13.06 15.26
N ASP A 113 7.78 12.04 15.90
CA ASP A 113 7.41 10.64 15.71
C ASP A 113 5.95 10.32 16.04
N ALA A 114 5.35 11.02 17.01
CA ALA A 114 3.93 10.88 17.32
C ALA A 114 3.05 11.24 16.11
N HIS A 115 3.38 12.34 15.42
CA HIS A 115 2.64 12.77 14.23
C HIS A 115 2.90 11.83 13.05
N LYS A 116 4.14 11.33 12.88
CA LYS A 116 4.44 10.29 11.88
C LYS A 116 3.61 9.03 12.10
N ARG A 117 3.45 8.57 13.35
CA ARG A 117 2.59 7.43 13.69
C ARG A 117 1.14 7.69 13.33
N THR A 118 0.63 8.89 13.61
CA THR A 118 -0.72 9.29 13.19
C THR A 118 -0.88 9.24 11.68
N LEU A 119 0.05 9.84 10.91
CA LEU A 119 0.03 9.81 9.44
C LEU A 119 0.15 8.39 8.89
N TYR A 120 0.99 7.56 9.49
CA TYR A 120 1.12 6.15 9.15
C TYR A 120 -0.22 5.42 9.30
N THR A 121 -0.85 5.51 10.47
CA THR A 121 -2.15 4.87 10.72
C THR A 121 -3.25 5.41 9.80
N GLN A 122 -3.29 6.73 9.56
CA GLN A 122 -4.26 7.32 8.63
C GLN A 122 -4.10 6.76 7.21
N ASN A 123 -2.87 6.67 6.70
CA ASN A 123 -2.63 6.12 5.37
C ASN A 123 -2.93 4.61 5.29
N GLN A 124 -2.62 3.84 6.34
CA GLN A 124 -3.00 2.42 6.43
C GLN A 124 -4.52 2.24 6.36
N ASN A 125 -5.28 3.08 7.07
CA ASN A 125 -6.75 3.07 7.03
C ASN A 125 -7.26 3.45 5.63
N THR A 126 -6.69 4.48 4.99
CA THR A 126 -7.06 4.88 3.63
C THR A 126 -6.77 3.78 2.61
N ALA A 127 -5.60 3.13 2.69
CA ALA A 127 -5.25 2.01 1.81
C ALA A 127 -6.22 0.84 1.98
N THR A 128 -6.61 0.55 3.23
CA THR A 128 -7.59 -0.50 3.55
C THR A 128 -8.97 -0.19 2.96
N ALA A 129 -9.45 1.05 3.08
CA ALA A 129 -10.72 1.46 2.48
C ALA A 129 -10.73 1.29 0.95
N TYR A 130 -9.67 1.75 0.26
CA TYR A 130 -9.55 1.52 -1.19
C TYR A 130 -9.43 0.03 -1.54
N PHE A 131 -8.79 -0.78 -0.69
CA PHE A 131 -8.71 -2.21 -0.90
C PHE A 131 -10.10 -2.89 -0.82
N GLU A 132 -10.99 -2.41 0.04
CA GLU A 132 -12.37 -2.93 0.13
C GLU A 132 -13.14 -2.75 -1.20
N GLU A 133 -12.93 -1.63 -1.90
CA GLU A 133 -13.49 -1.42 -3.24
C GLU A 133 -12.93 -2.41 -4.27
N VAL A 134 -11.61 -2.69 -4.22
CA VAL A 134 -10.99 -3.71 -5.07
C VAL A 134 -11.51 -5.10 -4.73
N VAL A 135 -11.79 -5.38 -3.46
CA VAL A 135 -12.43 -6.64 -3.04
C VAL A 135 -13.83 -6.77 -3.63
N LEU A 136 -14.63 -5.69 -3.66
CA LEU A 136 -15.94 -5.71 -4.32
C LEU A 136 -15.82 -6.05 -5.80
N PHE A 137 -14.85 -5.44 -6.51
CA PHE A 137 -14.55 -5.78 -7.90
C PHE A 137 -14.20 -7.27 -8.06
N MET A 138 -13.25 -7.78 -7.26
CA MET A 138 -12.83 -9.18 -7.34
C MET A 138 -13.98 -10.16 -7.03
N ASN A 139 -14.88 -9.80 -6.10
CA ASN A 139 -16.08 -10.60 -5.81
C ASN A 139 -17.07 -10.59 -6.98
N ARG A 140 -17.34 -9.43 -7.57
CA ARG A 140 -18.30 -9.25 -8.68
C ARG A 140 -17.84 -9.89 -9.98
N LYS A 141 -16.52 -9.92 -10.22
CA LYS A 141 -15.91 -10.61 -11.37
C LYS A 141 -15.58 -12.08 -11.10
N GLU A 142 -15.93 -12.60 -9.93
CA GLU A 142 -15.65 -13.98 -9.52
C GLU A 142 -14.20 -14.39 -9.79
N TYR A 143 -13.27 -13.54 -9.35
CA TYR A 143 -11.86 -13.67 -9.73
C TYR A 143 -11.31 -15.04 -9.28
N ALA A 144 -10.93 -15.91 -10.22
CA ALA A 144 -10.75 -17.35 -9.94
C ALA A 144 -9.76 -17.69 -8.80
N LEU A 145 -8.71 -16.86 -8.61
CA LEU A 145 -7.71 -17.04 -7.57
C LEU A 145 -8.04 -16.30 -6.27
N TRP A 146 -9.04 -15.41 -6.30
CA TRP A 146 -9.60 -14.74 -5.13
C TRP A 146 -10.59 -15.69 -4.45
N ARG A 147 -10.49 -15.86 -3.13
CA ARG A 147 -11.27 -16.83 -2.32
C ARG A 147 -11.04 -18.33 -2.63
N SER A 148 -10.11 -18.70 -3.52
CA SER A 148 -9.75 -20.10 -3.82
C SER A 148 -9.00 -20.83 -2.69
N SER A 149 -8.85 -20.20 -1.53
CA SER A 149 -8.29 -20.83 -0.34
C SER A 149 -9.05 -20.32 0.87
N GLY A 150 -9.29 -21.19 1.85
CA GLY A 150 -9.84 -20.86 3.17
C GLY A 150 -8.96 -19.91 4.00
N CYS A 151 -8.24 -18.99 3.36
CA CYS A 151 -7.65 -17.81 3.93
C CYS A 151 -8.79 -16.81 4.19
N THR A 152 -9.47 -17.00 5.31
CA THR A 152 -10.22 -15.90 5.91
C THR A 152 -9.22 -14.75 6.12
N PRO A 153 -9.50 -13.53 5.65
CA PRO A 153 -8.68 -12.40 6.03
C PRO A 153 -8.68 -12.37 7.55
N ARG A 154 -7.50 -12.47 8.18
CA ARG A 154 -7.37 -12.17 9.60
C ARG A 154 -7.83 -10.73 9.73
N ARG A 155 -9.09 -10.52 10.15
CA ARG A 155 -9.53 -9.25 10.68
C ARG A 155 -8.60 -9.00 11.87
N SER A 156 -7.57 -8.19 11.67
CA SER A 156 -6.79 -7.67 12.78
C SER A 156 -7.78 -6.82 13.56
N GLY A 157 -8.38 -7.41 14.60
CA GLY A 157 -9.28 -6.72 15.49
C GLY A 157 -8.51 -5.56 16.08
N PHE A 158 -8.97 -4.34 15.79
CA PHE A 158 -8.54 -3.17 16.55
C PHE A 158 -8.92 -3.42 18.00
N ASN A 159 -7.96 -3.84 18.82
CA ASN A 159 -8.14 -3.90 20.27
C ASN A 159 -8.16 -2.45 20.77
N ILE A 160 -9.37 -1.91 20.93
CA ILE A 160 -9.59 -0.71 21.73
C ILE A 160 -9.44 -1.16 23.19
N SER A 161 -8.22 -1.09 23.72
CA SER A 161 -8.01 -1.15 25.16
C SER A 161 -8.65 0.07 25.77
N LYS A 162 -9.73 -0.12 26.54
CA LYS A 162 -10.30 0.92 27.40
C LYS A 162 -9.20 1.44 28.32
N ILE A 163 -8.93 2.73 28.25
CA ILE A 163 -8.13 3.44 29.25
C ILE A 163 -9.07 3.66 30.44
N ASN A 164 -8.75 3.03 31.56
CA ASN A 164 -9.32 3.35 32.87
C ASN A 164 -8.61 4.56 33.46
#